data_AF-A0A5C7VY79-F1
#
_entry.id   AF-A0A5C7VY79-F1
#
_cell.length_a   1.000
_cell.length_b   1.000
_cell.length_c   1.000
_cell.angle_alpha   90.00
_cell.angle_beta   90.00
_cell.angle_gamma   90.00
#
_symmetry.space_group_name_H-M   'P 1'
#
loop_
_entity.id
_entity.type
_entity.pdbx_description
1 polymer ?
#
loop_
_entity_poly.entity_id
_entity_poly.type
_entity_poly.pdbx_seq_one_letter_code
_entity_poly.pdbx_strand_id
1 'polypeptide(L)'
;MPLVDMRDMLNHAYQNNYAIGGFGLVSLDFLEAIIKAAESCRSPAILNISEPLFKTNDFRLIIPAIERAAHQAKVPVAIHFDYAQKHESIAEAINLGCNSVMLDVSSKSFTDNIAQTSRAAELTHACGAAIEGMLGFVGGTEGENAINHLGEAIYTSAEEAKAYVNRTGIDFLAVSIDTLHVRQHSRIKLDFKRLKRINDEIGIPLVLHGGSGLIEDQYHKLILNGIAKINCYTELSDIAAATIHSNIKTRARKGYIEVLHGVTESLFEQIKQWMHLWGSAGRAAEVLIQCRPWQSAEQIILCYVEGHRLQQLDALIEQSRKTLTTIPGVRQVFSGWAPSELNHYRLCWRIQLSHSDAINNLQSHSEYIYFFNQLSRSIDPEKISITFAPTLSNTEFRFKELVDA
;
A
#
# COMPACT_ATOMS: atom_id res chain seq x y z
N MET A 1 -11.42 -10.07 -7.91
CA MET A 1 -10.65 -10.17 -6.65
C MET A 1 -9.21 -10.54 -6.98
N PRO A 2 -8.26 -9.60 -6.80
CA PRO A 2 -6.82 -9.85 -6.99
C PRO A 2 -5.97 -9.15 -5.92
N LEU A 3 -6.56 -8.39 -4.99
CA LEU A 3 -5.83 -7.75 -3.90
C LEU A 3 -5.66 -8.76 -2.76
N VAL A 4 -4.43 -8.96 -2.29
CA VAL A 4 -4.08 -9.94 -1.24
C VAL A 4 -3.33 -9.26 -0.10
N ASP A 5 -3.33 -9.87 1.09
CA ASP A 5 -2.54 -9.41 2.23
C ASP A 5 -1.04 -9.40 1.88
N MET A 6 -0.41 -8.24 2.05
CA MET A 6 1.00 -8.07 1.67
C MET A 6 1.96 -8.88 2.56
N ARG A 7 1.60 -9.17 3.82
CA ARG A 7 2.41 -10.03 4.71
C ARG A 7 2.44 -11.43 4.20
N ASP A 8 1.27 -11.98 3.85
CA ASP A 8 1.19 -13.32 3.29
C ASP A 8 1.97 -13.38 1.97
N MET A 9 1.80 -12.37 1.10
CA MET A 9 2.47 -12.27 -0.19
C MET A 9 4.01 -12.31 -0.06
N LEU A 10 4.58 -11.47 0.82
CA LEU A 10 6.04 -11.41 0.99
C LEU A 10 6.60 -12.58 1.80
N ASN A 11 5.84 -13.12 2.77
CA ASN A 11 6.23 -14.35 3.45
C ASN A 11 6.27 -15.54 2.49
N HIS A 12 5.30 -15.64 1.58
CA HIS A 12 5.31 -16.65 0.54
C HIS A 12 6.55 -16.50 -0.36
N ALA A 13 6.88 -15.29 -0.79
CA ALA A 13 8.10 -15.02 -1.58
C ALA A 13 9.38 -15.42 -0.84
N TYR A 14 9.50 -15.00 0.42
CA TYR A 14 10.60 -15.32 1.30
C TYR A 14 10.81 -16.83 1.48
N GLN A 15 9.74 -17.57 1.78
CA GLN A 15 9.78 -19.02 2.00
C GLN A 15 10.11 -19.81 0.72
N ASN A 16 9.75 -19.28 -0.45
CA ASN A 16 9.93 -19.93 -1.73
C ASN A 16 11.12 -19.40 -2.55
N ASN A 17 11.99 -18.60 -1.92
CA ASN A 17 13.22 -18.06 -2.51
C ASN A 17 12.99 -17.36 -3.86
N TYR A 18 12.04 -16.42 -3.90
CA TYR A 18 11.90 -15.47 -5.01
C TYR A 18 11.62 -14.06 -4.46
N ALA A 19 11.74 -13.03 -5.30
CA ALA A 19 11.41 -11.66 -4.92
C ALA A 19 10.29 -11.07 -5.76
N ILE A 20 9.45 -10.25 -5.13
CA ILE A 20 8.35 -9.54 -5.76
C ILE A 20 8.76 -8.10 -6.03
N GLY A 21 8.46 -7.61 -7.23
CA GLY A 21 8.73 -6.23 -7.59
C GLY A 21 7.81 -5.24 -6.91
N GLY A 22 8.40 -4.31 -6.15
CA GLY A 22 7.78 -3.05 -5.72
C GLY A 22 8.00 -1.99 -6.79
N PHE A 23 7.08 -1.90 -7.75
CA PHE A 23 7.25 -0.99 -8.87
C PHE A 23 6.67 0.38 -8.55
N GLY A 24 7.55 1.37 -8.49
CA GLY A 24 7.17 2.77 -8.30
C GLY A 24 6.36 3.28 -9.48
N LEU A 25 5.27 4.00 -9.20
CA LEU A 25 4.42 4.56 -10.25
C LEU A 25 3.99 5.99 -9.93
N VAL A 26 3.93 6.82 -10.98
CA VAL A 26 3.57 8.25 -10.91
C VAL A 26 2.47 8.66 -11.90
N SER A 27 2.12 7.78 -12.84
CA SER A 27 1.07 8.02 -13.84
C SER A 27 0.31 6.73 -14.18
N LEU A 28 -0.77 6.88 -14.96
CA LEU A 28 -1.55 5.74 -15.46
C LEU A 28 -0.75 4.86 -16.44
N ASP A 29 0.22 5.41 -17.18
CA ASP A 29 1.08 4.64 -18.08
C ASP A 29 1.92 3.61 -17.30
N PHE A 30 2.47 4.01 -16.14
CA PHE A 30 3.19 3.12 -15.24
C PHE A 30 2.26 2.05 -14.67
N LEU A 31 1.08 2.47 -14.17
CA LEU A 31 0.09 1.55 -13.59
C LEU A 31 -0.32 0.48 -14.61
N GLU A 32 -0.63 0.89 -15.84
CA GLU A 32 -1.04 -0.02 -16.90
C GLU A 32 0.10 -0.95 -17.33
N ALA A 33 1.33 -0.45 -17.43
CA ALA A 33 2.50 -1.26 -17.74
C ALA A 33 2.75 -2.35 -16.69
N ILE A 34 2.69 -1.99 -15.39
CA ILE A 34 2.91 -2.92 -14.28
C ILE A 34 1.86 -4.02 -14.28
N ILE A 35 0.56 -3.66 -14.36
CA ILE A 35 -0.53 -4.64 -14.36
C ILE A 35 -0.45 -5.56 -15.57
N LYS A 36 -0.23 -5.02 -16.78
CA LYS A 36 -0.09 -5.84 -18.00
C LYS A 36 1.08 -6.81 -17.90
N ALA A 37 2.23 -6.34 -17.41
CA ALA A 37 3.41 -7.19 -17.25
C ALA A 37 3.17 -8.31 -16.23
N ALA A 38 2.58 -7.97 -15.09
CA ALA A 38 2.22 -8.93 -14.05
C ALA A 38 1.26 -10.01 -14.56
N GLU A 39 0.19 -9.61 -15.27
CA GLU A 39 -0.77 -10.54 -15.86
C GLU A 39 -0.14 -11.43 -16.94
N SER A 40 0.67 -10.84 -17.82
CA SER A 40 1.37 -11.57 -18.89
C SER A 40 2.33 -12.62 -18.33
N CYS A 41 3.05 -12.28 -17.25
CA CYS A 41 3.98 -13.18 -16.58
C CYS A 41 3.31 -14.13 -15.57
N ARG A 42 2.02 -13.96 -15.29
CA ARG A 42 1.33 -14.62 -14.16
C ARG A 42 2.13 -14.44 -12.87
N SER A 43 2.56 -13.21 -12.59
CA SER A 43 3.41 -12.86 -11.45
C SER A 43 2.60 -12.07 -10.40
N PRO A 44 2.85 -12.25 -9.09
CA PRO A 44 2.48 -11.23 -8.11
C PRO A 44 3.18 -9.90 -8.41
N ALA A 45 2.57 -8.78 -7.99
CA ALA A 45 3.16 -7.45 -8.11
C ALA A 45 2.76 -6.55 -6.93
N ILE A 46 3.65 -5.62 -6.56
CA ILE A 46 3.38 -4.58 -5.58
C ILE A 46 3.34 -3.24 -6.33
N LEU A 47 2.21 -2.54 -6.23
CA LEU A 47 2.03 -1.18 -6.74
C LEU A 47 2.55 -0.21 -5.68
N ASN A 48 3.68 0.44 -5.96
CA ASN A 48 4.42 1.23 -4.99
C ASN A 48 4.22 2.73 -5.25
N ILE A 49 3.73 3.46 -4.24
CA ILE A 49 3.49 4.91 -4.30
C ILE A 49 4.43 5.58 -3.30
N SER A 50 5.33 6.43 -3.75
CA SER A 50 6.32 7.10 -2.89
C SER A 50 5.90 8.54 -2.60
N GLU A 51 5.67 8.90 -1.33
CA GLU A 51 5.25 10.25 -0.93
C GLU A 51 6.15 11.37 -1.50
N PRO A 52 7.50 11.25 -1.50
CA PRO A 52 8.40 12.21 -2.13
C PRO A 52 8.14 12.56 -3.60
N LEU A 53 7.54 11.64 -4.38
CA LEU A 53 7.23 11.86 -5.81
C LEU A 53 5.95 12.68 -6.02
N PHE A 54 5.13 12.81 -4.98
CA PHE A 54 3.84 13.50 -5.00
C PHE A 54 3.90 14.87 -4.31
N LYS A 55 5.05 15.55 -4.34
CA LYS A 55 5.18 16.92 -3.80
C LYS A 55 4.32 17.95 -4.52
N THR A 56 4.13 17.77 -5.83
CA THR A 56 3.36 18.70 -6.69
C THR A 56 1.95 18.20 -7.01
N ASN A 57 1.71 16.89 -6.82
CA ASN A 57 0.49 16.21 -7.23
C ASN A 57 -0.10 15.50 -6.02
N ASP A 58 -1.41 15.55 -5.87
CA ASP A 58 -2.07 14.93 -4.73
C ASP A 58 -2.17 13.40 -4.89
N PHE A 59 -1.49 12.63 -4.04
CA PHE A 59 -1.54 11.16 -4.08
C PHE A 59 -2.97 10.62 -3.84
N ARG A 60 -3.87 11.41 -3.22
CA ARG A 60 -5.30 11.07 -3.09
C ARG A 60 -6.00 10.86 -4.43
N LEU A 61 -5.46 11.42 -5.51
CA LEU A 61 -6.03 11.24 -6.85
C LEU A 61 -5.64 9.90 -7.48
N ILE A 62 -4.43 9.41 -7.20
CA ILE A 62 -3.91 8.21 -7.87
C ILE A 62 -4.20 6.92 -7.11
N ILE A 63 -4.18 6.92 -5.77
CA ILE A 63 -4.41 5.70 -4.98
C ILE A 63 -5.76 5.03 -5.29
N PRO A 64 -6.90 5.76 -5.42
CA PRO A 64 -8.16 5.12 -5.83
C PRO A 64 -8.12 4.49 -7.22
N ALA A 65 -7.36 5.07 -8.16
CA ALA A 65 -7.17 4.50 -9.50
C ALA A 65 -6.33 3.20 -9.45
N ILE A 66 -5.26 3.22 -8.64
CA ILE A 66 -4.40 2.07 -8.35
C ILE A 66 -5.21 0.94 -7.71
N GLU A 67 -6.00 1.25 -6.69
CA GLU A 67 -6.84 0.27 -6.02
C GLU A 67 -7.87 -0.35 -6.96
N ARG A 68 -8.51 0.46 -7.80
CA ARG A 68 -9.42 -0.05 -8.84
C ARG A 68 -8.70 -1.03 -9.76
N ALA A 69 -7.51 -0.68 -10.25
CA ALA A 69 -6.72 -1.55 -11.11
C ALA A 69 -6.30 -2.84 -10.38
N ALA A 70 -5.87 -2.73 -9.13
CA ALA A 70 -5.52 -3.86 -8.28
C ALA A 70 -6.71 -4.80 -8.03
N HIS A 71 -7.94 -4.28 -7.94
CA HIS A 71 -9.17 -5.08 -7.85
C HIS A 71 -9.60 -5.74 -9.17
N GLN A 72 -9.14 -5.23 -10.31
CA GLN A 72 -9.48 -5.74 -11.64
C GLN A 72 -8.43 -6.70 -12.23
N ALA A 73 -7.21 -6.69 -11.70
CA ALA A 73 -6.13 -7.56 -12.13
C ALA A 73 -6.50 -9.06 -12.09
N LYS A 74 -5.78 -9.89 -12.86
CA LYS A 74 -5.95 -11.35 -12.86
C LYS A 74 -4.91 -12.08 -12.03
N VAL A 75 -4.03 -11.34 -11.38
CA VAL A 75 -2.88 -11.80 -10.61
C VAL A 75 -2.90 -11.15 -9.22
N PRO A 76 -2.23 -11.74 -8.21
CA PRO A 76 -2.21 -11.17 -6.88
C PRO A 76 -1.43 -9.85 -6.85
N VAL A 77 -2.07 -8.82 -6.31
CA VAL A 77 -1.55 -7.45 -6.20
C VAL A 77 -1.60 -7.01 -4.74
N ALA A 78 -0.62 -6.20 -4.33
CA ALA A 78 -0.67 -5.42 -3.09
C ALA A 78 -0.36 -3.94 -3.40
N ILE A 79 -0.76 -3.05 -2.50
CA ILE A 79 -0.59 -1.60 -2.66
C ILE A 79 0.22 -1.08 -1.47
N HIS A 80 1.39 -0.56 -1.76
CA HIS A 80 2.35 -0.11 -0.76
C HIS A 80 2.59 1.40 -0.85
N PHE A 81 2.44 2.10 0.27
CA PHE A 81 2.80 3.51 0.40
C PHE A 81 4.19 3.66 1.01
N ASP A 82 5.12 4.12 0.19
CA ASP A 82 6.55 4.18 0.45
C ASP A 82 6.98 5.56 0.95
N TYR A 83 8.04 5.58 1.77
CA TYR A 83 8.68 6.81 2.28
C TYR A 83 7.76 7.82 2.99
N ALA A 84 6.72 7.38 3.70
CA ALA A 84 5.89 8.27 4.48
C ALA A 84 6.75 9.01 5.52
N GLN A 85 6.57 10.33 5.63
CA GLN A 85 7.35 11.17 6.54
C GLN A 85 6.68 11.38 7.89
N LYS A 86 5.37 11.06 7.99
CA LYS A 86 4.55 11.32 9.17
C LYS A 86 3.49 10.24 9.37
N HIS A 87 3.06 10.05 10.62
CA HIS A 87 1.99 9.11 10.99
C HIS A 87 0.65 9.47 10.34
N GLU A 88 0.38 10.75 10.09
CA GLU A 88 -0.84 11.19 9.40
C GLU A 88 -0.87 10.68 7.95
N SER A 89 0.26 10.74 7.25
CA SER A 89 0.38 10.21 5.87
C SER A 89 0.16 8.69 5.84
N ILE A 90 0.61 7.97 6.88
CA ILE A 90 0.34 6.53 7.04
C ILE A 90 -1.17 6.26 7.14
N ALA A 91 -1.85 6.97 8.05
CA ALA A 91 -3.29 6.80 8.24
C ALA A 91 -4.08 7.17 6.97
N GLU A 92 -3.70 8.27 6.30
CA GLU A 92 -4.33 8.72 5.06
C GLU A 92 -4.14 7.68 3.94
N ALA A 93 -2.93 7.13 3.77
CA ALA A 93 -2.65 6.11 2.75
C ALA A 93 -3.47 4.82 2.97
N ILE A 94 -3.61 4.37 4.22
CA ILE A 94 -4.44 3.21 4.58
C ILE A 94 -5.92 3.50 4.29
N ASN A 95 -6.42 4.67 4.67
CA ASN A 95 -7.81 5.06 4.43
C ASN A 95 -8.13 5.15 2.92
N LEU A 96 -7.14 5.50 2.09
CA LEU A 96 -7.30 5.58 0.64
C LEU A 96 -7.28 4.23 -0.06
N GLY A 97 -6.62 3.20 0.47
CA GLY A 97 -6.52 1.92 -0.24
C GLY A 97 -5.27 1.10 -0.01
N CYS A 98 -4.25 1.65 0.64
CA CYS A 98 -3.00 0.92 0.84
C CYS A 98 -3.18 -0.16 1.90
N ASN A 99 -2.71 -1.37 1.58
CA ASN A 99 -2.68 -2.48 2.53
C ASN A 99 -1.28 -2.74 3.08
N SER A 100 -0.30 -1.93 2.67
CA SER A 100 1.00 -1.82 3.29
C SER A 100 1.54 -0.39 3.21
N VAL A 101 2.39 -0.04 4.17
CA VAL A 101 2.98 1.30 4.31
C VAL A 101 4.42 1.21 4.81
N MET A 102 5.20 2.27 4.60
CA MET A 102 6.53 2.44 5.16
C MET A 102 6.66 3.83 5.78
N LEU A 103 7.12 3.89 7.03
CA LEU A 103 7.53 5.15 7.66
C LEU A 103 9.06 5.30 7.49
N ASP A 104 9.49 6.30 6.74
CA ASP A 104 10.90 6.63 6.61
C ASP A 104 11.30 7.74 7.58
N VAL A 105 11.78 7.31 8.74
CA VAL A 105 12.45 8.15 9.75
C VAL A 105 13.89 7.67 9.97
N SER A 106 14.48 7.05 8.96
CA SER A 106 15.81 6.42 9.05
C SER A 106 16.95 7.43 9.21
N SER A 107 16.71 8.72 8.96
CA SER A 107 17.61 9.83 9.26
C SER A 107 17.66 10.23 10.75
N LYS A 108 16.72 9.73 11.57
CA LYS A 108 16.69 10.00 13.02
C LYS A 108 17.65 9.08 13.77
N SER A 109 17.85 9.37 15.06
CA SER A 109 18.61 8.46 15.93
C SER A 109 17.96 7.07 15.94
N PHE A 110 18.75 6.01 16.13
CA PHE A 110 18.24 4.64 16.18
C PHE A 110 17.08 4.47 17.19
N THR A 111 17.18 5.13 18.35
CA THR A 111 16.13 5.13 19.38
C THR A 111 14.86 5.85 18.95
N ASP A 112 14.98 6.99 18.26
CA ASP A 112 13.83 7.73 17.77
C ASP A 112 13.15 7.01 16.60
N ASN A 113 13.95 6.39 15.72
CA ASN A 113 13.46 5.56 14.63
C ASN A 113 12.62 4.40 15.19
N ILE A 114 13.14 3.66 16.19
CA ILE A 114 12.36 2.62 16.88
C ILE A 114 11.07 3.18 17.47
N ALA A 115 11.14 4.29 18.22
CA ALA A 115 9.98 4.83 18.90
C ALA A 115 8.88 5.27 17.93
N GLN A 116 9.25 5.90 16.80
CA GLN A 116 8.29 6.36 15.80
C GLN A 116 7.73 5.21 14.97
N THR A 117 8.57 4.27 14.53
CA THR A 117 8.14 3.11 13.75
C THR A 117 7.28 2.16 14.58
N SER A 118 7.56 1.96 15.88
CA SER A 118 6.70 1.17 16.77
C SER A 118 5.29 1.74 16.85
N ARG A 119 5.14 3.07 17.00
CA ARG A 119 3.82 3.71 17.00
C ARG A 119 3.11 3.59 15.65
N ALA A 120 3.87 3.69 14.55
CA ALA A 120 3.31 3.50 13.22
C ALA A 120 2.87 2.05 13.01
N ALA A 121 3.62 1.07 13.52
CA ALA A 121 3.29 -0.35 13.45
C ALA A 121 2.00 -0.63 14.22
N GLU A 122 1.87 -0.14 15.46
CA GLU A 122 0.64 -0.26 16.26
C GLU A 122 -0.59 0.27 15.51
N LEU A 123 -0.50 1.49 14.95
CA LEU A 123 -1.59 2.09 14.16
C LEU A 123 -1.89 1.27 12.89
N THR A 124 -0.85 0.84 12.17
CA THR A 124 -0.99 0.12 10.90
C THR A 124 -1.62 -1.25 11.11
N HIS A 125 -1.16 -1.99 12.12
CA HIS A 125 -1.69 -3.29 12.50
C HIS A 125 -3.12 -3.21 13.02
N ALA A 126 -3.45 -2.14 13.77
CA ALA A 126 -4.82 -1.88 14.18
C ALA A 126 -5.78 -1.67 12.99
N CYS A 127 -5.26 -1.26 11.83
CA CYS A 127 -6.01 -1.15 10.58
C CYS A 127 -5.97 -2.43 9.71
N GLY A 128 -5.32 -3.50 10.20
CA GLY A 128 -5.08 -4.75 9.49
C GLY A 128 -3.96 -4.69 8.44
N ALA A 129 -3.32 -3.55 8.20
CA ALA A 129 -2.31 -3.39 7.16
C ALA A 129 -0.92 -3.86 7.61
N ALA A 130 0.02 -3.95 6.66
CA ALA A 130 1.42 -4.32 6.91
C ALA A 130 2.34 -3.08 6.98
N ILE A 131 3.39 -3.12 7.78
CA ILE A 131 4.39 -2.05 7.84
C ILE A 131 5.80 -2.54 7.48
N GLU A 132 6.44 -1.79 6.58
CA GLU A 132 7.87 -1.91 6.29
C GLU A 132 8.65 -0.90 7.14
N GLY A 133 9.69 -1.38 7.81
CA GLY A 133 10.67 -0.52 8.49
C GLY A 133 11.94 -0.35 7.67
N MET A 134 12.75 0.66 8.00
CA MET A 134 14.00 0.93 7.30
C MET A 134 15.14 1.19 8.28
N LEU A 135 16.26 0.52 8.03
CA LEU A 135 17.52 0.74 8.74
C LEU A 135 18.67 0.97 7.78
N GLY A 136 19.51 1.94 8.14
CA GLY A 136 20.55 2.42 7.26
C GLY A 136 19.96 3.15 6.06
N PHE A 137 20.84 3.73 5.26
CA PHE A 137 20.48 4.32 3.98
C PHE A 137 21.69 4.26 3.06
N VAL A 138 21.44 4.14 1.76
CA VAL A 138 22.48 4.33 0.77
C VAL A 138 22.65 5.83 0.58
N GLY A 139 23.79 6.36 1.03
CA GLY A 139 24.16 7.75 0.84
C GLY A 139 24.51 7.99 -0.62
N GLY A 140 23.83 8.96 -1.24
CA GLY A 140 24.03 9.32 -2.64
C GLY A 140 22.96 10.31 -3.06
N THR A 141 23.35 11.34 -3.80
CA THR A 141 22.48 12.44 -4.23
C THR A 141 21.33 12.03 -5.16
N GLU A 142 21.18 10.77 -5.54
CA GLU A 142 20.53 10.47 -6.81
C GLU A 142 19.74 9.15 -6.86
N GLY A 143 18.58 9.18 -6.20
CA GLY A 143 17.36 8.45 -6.57
C GLY A 143 16.18 9.38 -6.32
N GLU A 144 15.19 9.45 -7.21
CA GLU A 144 14.08 10.40 -7.07
C GLU A 144 13.31 10.26 -5.72
N ASN A 145 13.41 9.10 -5.06
CA ASN A 145 12.83 8.84 -3.73
C ASN A 145 13.79 9.19 -2.56
N ALA A 146 15.09 9.31 -2.78
CA ALA A 146 16.12 9.44 -1.73
C ALA A 146 16.29 10.87 -1.19
N ILE A 147 15.24 11.71 -1.27
CA ILE A 147 15.33 13.15 -1.04
C ILE A 147 15.79 13.50 0.40
N ASN A 148 15.68 12.56 1.33
CA ASN A 148 16.05 12.74 2.74
C ASN A 148 17.46 12.26 3.11
N HIS A 149 18.23 11.70 2.17
CA HIS A 149 19.51 11.03 2.45
C HIS A 149 20.70 11.71 1.77
N LEU A 150 21.01 12.94 2.18
CA LEU A 150 22.13 13.73 1.66
C LEU A 150 23.48 13.44 2.37
N GLY A 151 23.59 12.32 3.11
CA GLY A 151 24.75 11.99 3.95
C GLY A 151 25.59 10.80 3.45
N GLU A 152 26.63 10.42 4.21
CA GLU A 152 27.41 9.20 3.98
C GLU A 152 26.54 7.95 4.15
N ALA A 153 26.77 6.92 3.32
CA ALA A 153 26.00 5.68 3.39
C ALA A 153 26.13 5.00 4.76
N ILE A 154 24.99 4.67 5.37
CA ILE A 154 24.90 3.92 6.62
C ILE A 154 24.43 2.50 6.30
N TYR A 155 25.26 1.52 6.62
CA TYR A 155 24.95 0.11 6.40
C TYR A 155 24.24 -0.50 7.60
N THR A 156 23.25 -1.34 7.33
CA THR A 156 22.49 -2.04 8.39
C THR A 156 23.37 -3.08 9.06
N SER A 157 23.52 -3.05 10.39
CA SER A 157 24.12 -4.16 11.14
C SER A 157 23.07 -5.22 11.51
N ALA A 158 23.50 -6.48 11.70
CA ALA A 158 22.58 -7.55 12.08
C ALA A 158 22.05 -7.36 13.51
N GLU A 159 22.88 -6.80 14.38
CA GLU A 159 22.56 -6.48 15.76
C GLU A 159 21.51 -5.37 15.87
N GLU A 160 21.65 -4.29 15.07
CA GLU A 160 20.63 -3.24 14.97
C GLU A 160 19.35 -3.77 14.34
N ALA A 161 19.43 -4.57 13.28
CA ALA A 161 18.26 -5.17 12.64
C ALA A 161 17.42 -6.00 13.62
N LYS A 162 18.08 -6.87 14.40
CA LYS A 162 17.43 -7.68 15.44
C LYS A 162 16.79 -6.82 16.51
N ALA A 163 17.52 -5.83 17.04
CA ALA A 163 16.98 -4.94 18.06
C ALA A 163 15.82 -4.09 17.54
N TYR A 164 15.88 -3.68 16.28
CA TYR A 164 14.84 -2.88 15.63
C TYR A 164 13.56 -3.69 15.44
N VAL A 165 13.62 -4.84 14.76
CA VAL A 165 12.45 -5.71 14.52
C VAL A 165 11.76 -6.08 15.84
N ASN A 166 12.52 -6.50 16.85
CA ASN A 166 11.97 -6.89 18.15
C ASN A 166 11.26 -5.76 18.89
N ARG A 167 11.67 -4.50 18.64
CA ARG A 167 11.16 -3.33 19.38
C ARG A 167 10.13 -2.52 18.59
N THR A 168 10.03 -2.72 17.28
CA THR A 168 9.07 -2.02 16.41
C THR A 168 7.91 -2.90 16.00
N GLY A 169 8.10 -4.22 15.90
CA GLY A 169 7.06 -5.13 15.42
C GLY A 169 6.76 -5.00 13.93
N ILE A 170 7.70 -4.50 13.13
CA ILE A 170 7.52 -4.41 11.67
C ILE A 170 7.38 -5.78 11.00
N ASP A 171 6.74 -5.81 9.83
CA ASP A 171 6.52 -7.03 9.06
C ASP A 171 7.67 -7.34 8.10
N PHE A 172 8.31 -6.31 7.54
CA PHE A 172 9.45 -6.42 6.63
C PHE A 172 10.49 -5.34 6.92
N LEU A 173 11.75 -5.60 6.56
CA LEU A 173 12.85 -4.67 6.81
C LEU A 173 13.59 -4.31 5.51
N ALA A 174 13.57 -3.03 5.15
CA ALA A 174 14.48 -2.43 4.20
C ALA A 174 15.90 -2.33 4.78
N VAL A 175 16.87 -2.86 4.05
CA VAL A 175 18.27 -2.95 4.47
C VAL A 175 19.21 -2.24 3.50
N SER A 176 20.27 -1.66 4.04
CA SER A 176 21.37 -1.05 3.30
C SER A 176 22.60 -1.95 3.37
N ILE A 177 22.95 -2.57 2.23
CA ILE A 177 24.06 -3.54 2.08
C ILE A 177 25.04 -3.16 0.95
N ASP A 178 24.82 -2.00 0.31
CA ASP A 178 25.47 -1.62 -0.94
C ASP A 178 26.70 -0.77 -0.70
N THR A 179 27.89 -1.32 -0.91
CA THR A 179 29.11 -0.62 -0.49
C THR A 179 29.54 0.55 -1.38
N LEU A 180 29.04 0.66 -2.63
CA LEU A 180 29.32 1.73 -3.58
C LEU A 180 28.19 1.85 -4.64
N HIS A 181 27.56 3.02 -4.74
CA HIS A 181 26.67 3.40 -5.84
C HIS A 181 27.29 4.53 -6.66
N VAL A 182 27.71 4.25 -7.88
CA VAL A 182 28.11 5.29 -8.83
C VAL A 182 27.19 5.15 -10.03
N ARG A 183 26.38 6.18 -10.30
CA ARG A 183 25.52 6.33 -11.49
C ARG A 183 26.27 6.26 -12.84
N GLN A 184 27.56 5.99 -12.82
CA GLN A 184 28.41 5.75 -13.97
C GLN A 184 29.22 4.47 -13.75
N HIS A 185 28.79 3.38 -14.41
CA HIS A 185 29.65 2.31 -14.93
C HIS A 185 30.58 1.56 -13.95
N SER A 186 30.40 1.66 -12.63
CA SER A 186 31.22 0.92 -11.67
C SER A 186 30.40 -0.14 -10.93
N ARG A 187 30.99 -1.33 -10.79
CA ARG A 187 30.35 -2.53 -10.22
C ARG A 187 29.80 -2.23 -8.83
N ILE A 188 28.47 -2.29 -8.68
CA ILE A 188 27.82 -2.32 -7.36
C ILE A 188 28.38 -3.54 -6.61
N LYS A 189 29.03 -3.29 -5.48
CA LYS A 189 29.56 -4.34 -4.62
C LYS A 189 28.62 -4.53 -3.42
N LEU A 190 27.85 -5.60 -3.48
CA LEU A 190 26.92 -6.01 -2.44
C LEU A 190 27.64 -6.79 -1.33
N ASP A 191 27.37 -6.46 -0.07
CA ASP A 191 27.85 -7.22 1.09
C ASP A 191 26.90 -8.39 1.42
N PHE A 192 27.02 -9.48 0.66
CA PHE A 192 26.21 -10.69 0.89
C PHE A 192 26.45 -11.34 2.24
N LYS A 193 27.63 -11.15 2.86
CA LYS A 193 27.90 -11.71 4.20
C LYS A 193 27.08 -10.97 5.25
N ARG A 194 27.01 -9.63 5.16
CA ARG A 194 26.13 -8.82 6.00
C ARG A 194 24.68 -9.19 5.78
N LEU A 195 24.22 -9.26 4.53
CA LEU A 195 22.84 -9.63 4.21
C LEU A 195 22.47 -11.00 4.83
N LYS A 196 23.33 -12.01 4.67
CA LYS A 196 23.13 -13.32 5.28
C LYS A 196 23.00 -13.24 6.80
N ARG A 197 23.91 -12.52 7.46
CA ARG A 197 23.88 -12.34 8.93
C ARG A 197 22.61 -11.65 9.40
N ILE A 198 22.14 -10.62 8.67
CA ILE A 198 20.86 -9.96 8.98
C ILE A 198 19.72 -10.97 8.88
N ASN A 199 19.63 -11.70 7.76
CA ASN A 199 18.59 -12.68 7.53
C ASN A 199 18.55 -13.78 8.60
N ASP A 200 19.72 -14.34 8.95
CA ASP A 200 19.84 -15.39 9.97
C ASP A 200 19.40 -14.91 11.37
N GLU A 201 19.58 -13.62 11.69
CA GLU A 201 19.26 -13.06 13.02
C GLU A 201 17.79 -12.64 13.18
N ILE A 202 17.12 -12.21 12.10
CA ILE A 202 15.76 -11.63 12.20
C ILE A 202 14.66 -12.54 11.62
N GLY A 203 14.96 -13.35 10.60
CA GLY A 203 14.01 -14.33 10.05
C GLY A 203 12.71 -13.78 9.44
N ILE A 204 12.69 -12.51 9.01
CA ILE A 204 11.55 -11.89 8.31
C ILE A 204 11.95 -11.45 6.89
N PRO A 205 10.99 -11.25 5.97
CA PRO A 205 11.29 -10.82 4.61
C PRO A 205 12.08 -9.50 4.57
N LEU A 206 13.15 -9.48 3.77
CA LEU A 206 13.99 -8.30 3.57
C LEU A 206 13.64 -7.57 2.28
N VAL A 207 13.82 -6.26 2.28
CA VAL A 207 13.52 -5.36 1.16
C VAL A 207 14.80 -4.69 0.67
N LEU A 208 15.01 -4.73 -0.65
CA LEU A 208 16.08 -4.01 -1.32
C LEU A 208 15.52 -2.75 -1.99
N HIS A 209 15.97 -1.58 -1.52
CA HIS A 209 15.70 -0.30 -2.18
C HIS A 209 16.80 0.00 -3.20
N GLY A 210 16.48 -0.15 -4.48
CA GLY A 210 17.45 -0.02 -5.56
C GLY A 210 18.13 -1.35 -5.89
N GLY A 211 17.83 -1.89 -7.08
CA GLY A 211 18.46 -3.09 -7.61
C GLY A 211 18.89 -2.96 -9.07
N SER A 212 18.67 -1.79 -9.67
CA SER A 212 18.98 -1.50 -11.08
C SER A 212 20.44 -1.77 -11.42
N GLY A 213 20.67 -2.40 -12.58
CA GLY A 213 22.01 -2.69 -13.09
C GLY A 213 22.72 -3.90 -12.46
N LEU A 214 22.07 -4.66 -11.58
CA LEU A 214 22.61 -5.93 -11.08
C LEU A 214 22.49 -7.05 -12.13
N ILE A 215 23.41 -8.01 -12.07
CA ILE A 215 23.36 -9.22 -12.91
C ILE A 215 22.55 -10.34 -12.22
N GLU A 216 22.08 -11.32 -13.00
CA GLU A 216 21.26 -12.45 -12.54
C GLU A 216 21.83 -13.15 -11.28
N ASP A 217 23.12 -13.49 -11.30
CA ASP A 217 23.80 -14.12 -10.15
C ASP A 217 23.74 -13.28 -8.87
N GLN A 218 23.71 -11.95 -8.98
CA GLN A 218 23.59 -11.07 -7.82
C GLN A 218 22.16 -11.10 -7.28
N TYR A 219 21.14 -11.06 -8.15
CA TYR A 219 19.74 -11.21 -7.73
C TYR A 219 19.50 -12.55 -7.04
N HIS A 220 19.97 -13.66 -7.62
CA HIS A 220 19.86 -14.97 -6.98
C HIS A 220 20.49 -14.98 -5.58
N LYS A 221 21.68 -14.38 -5.41
CA LYS A 221 22.32 -14.28 -4.08
C LYS A 221 21.55 -13.38 -3.13
N LEU A 222 20.98 -12.27 -3.58
CA LEU A 222 20.13 -11.41 -2.77
C LEU A 222 18.93 -12.20 -2.23
N ILE A 223 18.22 -12.88 -3.13
CA ILE A 223 17.01 -13.65 -2.83
C ILE A 223 17.30 -14.80 -1.88
N LEU A 224 18.34 -15.59 -2.15
CA LEU A 224 18.76 -16.69 -1.26
C LEU A 224 19.20 -16.23 0.15
N ASN A 225 19.50 -14.94 0.32
CA ASN A 225 19.81 -14.36 1.61
C ASN A 225 18.68 -13.47 2.14
N GLY A 226 17.43 -13.73 1.74
CA GLY A 226 16.23 -13.23 2.38
C GLY A 226 15.57 -12.02 1.73
N ILE A 227 16.11 -11.48 0.64
CA ILE A 227 15.42 -10.42 -0.13
C ILE A 227 14.17 -11.01 -0.79
N ALA A 228 13.00 -10.52 -0.39
CA ALA A 228 11.70 -10.92 -0.92
C ALA A 228 10.96 -9.79 -1.65
N LYS A 229 11.41 -8.54 -1.49
CA LYS A 229 10.90 -7.37 -2.22
C LYS A 229 12.06 -6.59 -2.81
N ILE A 230 11.97 -6.25 -4.09
CA ILE A 230 12.94 -5.38 -4.77
C ILE A 230 12.18 -4.16 -5.32
N ASN A 231 12.57 -2.97 -4.84
CA ASN A 231 11.96 -1.71 -5.27
C ASN A 231 12.65 -1.15 -6.51
N CYS A 232 11.85 -0.82 -7.53
CA CYS A 232 12.32 -0.25 -8.79
C CYS A 232 11.46 0.94 -9.19
N TYR A 233 12.08 2.11 -9.32
CA TYR A 233 11.45 3.32 -9.84
C TYR A 233 12.38 4.10 -10.78
N THR A 234 13.61 4.39 -10.35
CA THR A 234 14.54 5.23 -11.13
C THR A 234 14.76 4.72 -12.55
N GLU A 235 15.02 3.42 -12.73
CA GLU A 235 15.20 2.86 -14.09
C GLU A 235 13.92 2.88 -14.93
N LEU A 236 12.75 2.74 -14.31
CA LEU A 236 11.47 2.92 -15.01
C LEU A 236 11.27 4.39 -15.43
N SER A 237 11.62 5.35 -14.56
CA SER A 237 11.62 6.78 -14.88
C SER A 237 12.57 7.08 -16.05
N ASP A 238 13.78 6.54 -16.02
CA ASP A 238 14.79 6.72 -17.08
C ASP A 238 14.30 6.14 -18.42
N ILE A 239 13.66 4.96 -18.42
CA ILE A 239 13.09 4.34 -19.63
C ILE A 239 11.95 5.20 -20.21
N ALA A 240 11.05 5.68 -19.35
CA ALA A 240 9.96 6.56 -19.77
C ALA A 240 10.51 7.86 -20.38
N ALA A 241 11.47 8.49 -19.69
CA ALA A 241 12.12 9.72 -20.15
C ALA A 241 12.86 9.51 -21.48
N ALA A 242 13.62 8.41 -21.63
CA ALA A 242 14.31 8.08 -22.87
C ALA A 242 13.34 7.86 -24.04
N THR A 243 12.21 7.19 -23.80
CA THR A 243 11.15 6.97 -24.79
C THR A 243 10.54 8.31 -25.23
N ILE A 244 10.19 9.17 -24.28
CA ILE A 244 9.70 10.54 -24.53
C ILE A 244 10.71 11.36 -25.34
N HIS A 245 11.99 11.34 -24.95
CA HIS A 245 13.05 12.05 -25.68
C HIS A 245 13.23 11.55 -27.11
N SER A 246 13.15 10.24 -27.34
CA SER A 246 13.19 9.65 -28.68
C SER A 246 12.01 10.12 -29.53
N ASN A 247 10.81 10.15 -28.94
CA ASN A 247 9.61 10.65 -29.62
C ASN A 247 9.74 12.11 -30.02
N ILE A 248 10.34 12.96 -29.19
CA ILE A 248 10.54 14.38 -29.50
C ILE A 248 11.52 14.57 -30.67
N LYS A 249 12.60 13.78 -30.73
CA LYS A 249 13.64 13.92 -31.79
C LYS A 249 13.16 13.52 -33.19
N THR A 250 12.10 12.72 -33.31
CA THR A 250 11.76 12.02 -34.55
C THR A 250 10.70 12.70 -35.44
N ARG A 251 10.03 13.80 -35.03
CA ARG A 251 9.07 14.54 -35.88
C ARG A 251 8.97 16.04 -35.57
N ALA A 252 8.52 16.83 -36.55
CA ALA A 252 8.06 18.21 -36.35
C ALA A 252 6.73 18.25 -35.57
N ARG A 253 6.61 19.17 -34.60
CA ARG A 253 5.47 19.44 -33.69
C ARG A 253 4.60 18.22 -33.34
N LYS A 254 4.95 17.52 -32.26
CA LYS A 254 4.10 16.50 -31.63
C LYS A 254 3.22 17.07 -30.52
N GLY A 255 1.99 16.61 -30.42
CA GLY A 255 1.11 16.84 -29.27
C GLY A 255 1.48 15.96 -28.07
N TYR A 256 0.93 16.26 -26.88
CA TYR A 256 1.22 15.52 -25.63
C TYR A 256 1.07 14.00 -25.76
N ILE A 257 -0.05 13.52 -26.32
CA ILE A 257 -0.32 12.08 -26.48
C ILE A 257 0.72 11.40 -27.40
N GLU A 258 1.17 12.07 -28.46
CA GLU A 258 2.14 11.52 -29.39
C GLU A 258 3.56 11.43 -28.79
N VAL A 259 3.85 12.27 -27.79
CA VAL A 259 5.12 12.24 -27.06
C VAL A 259 5.15 11.07 -26.06
N LEU A 260 4.01 10.70 -25.48
CA LEU A 260 3.89 9.57 -24.56
C LEU A 260 3.77 8.20 -25.24
N HIS A 261 3.52 8.16 -26.56
CA HIS A 261 3.37 6.91 -27.29
C HIS A 261 4.55 5.95 -27.08
N GLY A 262 4.27 4.69 -26.74
CA GLY A 262 5.31 3.68 -26.51
C GLY A 262 5.88 3.65 -25.09
N VAL A 263 5.55 4.60 -24.21
CA VAL A 263 6.05 4.61 -22.82
C VAL A 263 5.58 3.35 -22.09
N THR A 264 4.28 3.05 -22.13
CA THR A 264 3.70 1.85 -21.49
C THR A 264 4.35 0.57 -21.97
N GLU A 265 4.59 0.42 -23.28
CA GLU A 265 5.23 -0.75 -23.89
C GLU A 265 6.69 -0.90 -23.44
N SER A 266 7.47 0.18 -23.44
CA SER A 266 8.86 0.16 -22.97
C SER A 266 8.97 -0.25 -21.50
N LEU A 267 8.09 0.29 -20.65
CA LEU A 267 8.03 -0.08 -19.23
C LEU A 267 7.63 -1.56 -19.06
N PHE A 268 6.61 -2.00 -19.79
CA PHE A 268 6.11 -3.38 -19.76
C PHE A 268 7.21 -4.40 -20.04
N GLU A 269 8.03 -4.19 -21.06
CA GLU A 269 9.11 -5.12 -21.42
C GLU A 269 10.17 -5.21 -20.32
N GLN A 270 10.55 -4.08 -19.71
CA GLN A 270 11.51 -4.08 -18.61
C GLN A 270 10.97 -4.79 -17.36
N ILE A 271 9.72 -4.51 -16.99
CA ILE A 271 9.07 -5.12 -15.82
C ILE A 271 8.99 -6.64 -15.98
N LYS A 272 8.63 -7.11 -17.18
CA LYS A 272 8.59 -8.54 -17.51
C LYS A 272 9.96 -9.20 -17.32
N GLN A 273 11.04 -8.58 -17.79
CA GLN A 273 12.40 -9.11 -17.61
C GLN A 273 12.73 -9.28 -16.13
N TRP A 274 12.42 -8.29 -15.30
CA TRP A 274 12.65 -8.38 -13.86
C TRP A 274 11.82 -9.46 -13.17
N MET A 275 10.54 -9.63 -13.53
CA MET A 275 9.71 -10.70 -12.96
C MET A 275 10.28 -12.09 -13.24
N HIS A 276 10.91 -12.29 -14.40
CA HIS A 276 11.63 -13.52 -14.70
C HIS A 276 12.92 -13.65 -13.90
N LEU A 277 13.76 -12.61 -13.86
CA LEU A 277 15.03 -12.60 -13.13
C LEU A 277 14.86 -12.77 -11.61
N TRP A 278 13.76 -12.28 -11.05
CA TRP A 278 13.47 -12.36 -9.62
C TRP A 278 12.66 -13.59 -9.23
N GLY A 279 12.30 -14.44 -10.19
CA GLY A 279 11.62 -15.71 -9.96
C GLY A 279 10.14 -15.60 -9.60
N SER A 280 9.52 -14.42 -9.76
CA SER A 280 8.10 -14.19 -9.47
C SER A 280 7.18 -14.58 -10.63
N ALA A 281 7.69 -14.63 -11.86
CA ALA A 281 6.94 -15.10 -13.02
C ALA A 281 6.40 -16.53 -12.78
N GLY A 282 5.12 -16.75 -13.08
CA GLY A 282 4.42 -18.02 -12.87
C GLY A 282 3.91 -18.27 -11.46
N ARG A 283 4.24 -17.43 -10.47
CA ARG A 283 3.85 -17.64 -9.05
C ARG A 283 2.43 -17.14 -8.69
N ALA A 284 1.68 -16.54 -9.61
CA ALA A 284 0.38 -15.96 -9.28
C ALA A 284 -0.63 -16.96 -8.70
N ALA A 285 -0.70 -18.18 -9.25
CA ALA A 285 -1.70 -19.16 -8.82
C ALA A 285 -1.44 -19.65 -7.38
N GLU A 286 -0.20 -19.94 -7.03
CA GLU A 286 0.18 -20.37 -5.67
C GLU A 286 -0.05 -19.26 -4.65
N VAL A 287 0.28 -18.01 -4.98
CA VAL A 287 0.03 -16.84 -4.12
C VAL A 287 -1.47 -16.63 -3.90
N LEU A 288 -2.31 -16.74 -4.94
CA LEU A 288 -3.77 -16.61 -4.79
C LEU A 288 -4.41 -17.72 -3.96
N ILE A 289 -3.80 -18.91 -3.91
CA ILE A 289 -4.28 -20.04 -3.10
C ILE A 289 -3.85 -19.88 -1.64
N GLN A 290 -2.63 -19.41 -1.39
CA GLN A 290 -2.01 -19.42 -0.07
C GLN A 290 -2.17 -18.10 0.69
N CYS A 291 -2.31 -16.97 0.00
CA CYS A 291 -2.42 -15.66 0.64
C CYS A 291 -3.88 -15.29 0.89
N ARG A 292 -4.15 -14.71 2.06
CA ARG A 292 -5.48 -14.19 2.39
C ARG A 292 -5.85 -13.08 1.40
N PRO A 293 -7.10 -13.09 0.88
CA PRO A 293 -7.58 -11.97 0.10
C PRO A 293 -7.71 -10.73 0.99
N TRP A 294 -7.34 -9.57 0.45
CA TRP A 294 -7.59 -8.31 1.13
C TRP A 294 -9.05 -7.91 0.93
N GLN A 295 -9.80 -7.86 2.02
CA GLN A 295 -11.22 -7.50 2.00
C GLN A 295 -11.49 -6.34 2.95
N SER A 296 -12.19 -5.33 2.45
CA SER A 296 -12.75 -4.29 3.30
C SER A 296 -13.89 -4.87 4.15
N ALA A 297 -14.18 -4.18 5.25
CA ALA A 297 -15.33 -4.48 6.09
C ALA A 297 -16.25 -3.25 6.16
N GLU A 298 -17.50 -3.47 6.53
CA GLU A 298 -18.46 -2.40 6.77
C GLU A 298 -19.09 -2.56 8.15
N GLN A 299 -19.26 -1.44 8.84
CA GLN A 299 -20.18 -1.32 9.95
C GLN A 299 -21.41 -0.54 9.49
N ILE A 300 -22.58 -1.12 9.71
CA ILE A 300 -23.87 -0.49 9.42
C ILE A 300 -24.57 -0.19 10.74
N ILE A 301 -24.90 1.08 10.96
CA ILE A 301 -25.71 1.54 12.09
C ILE A 301 -27.08 1.96 11.55
N LEU A 302 -28.14 1.29 11.98
CA LEU A 302 -29.52 1.64 11.65
C LEU A 302 -30.23 2.16 12.88
N CYS A 303 -30.91 3.29 12.75
CA CYS A 303 -31.69 3.87 13.84
C CYS A 303 -33.12 4.19 13.39
N TYR A 304 -34.09 3.98 14.27
CA TYR A 304 -35.50 4.34 14.03
C TYR A 304 -35.86 5.60 14.82
N VAL A 305 -36.29 6.66 14.13
CA VAL A 305 -36.59 7.96 14.74
C VAL A 305 -37.92 8.54 14.32
N GLU A 306 -38.53 9.31 15.21
CA GLU A 306 -39.72 10.11 14.92
C GLU A 306 -39.34 11.40 14.19
N GLY A 307 -40.24 11.88 13.32
CA GLY A 307 -39.97 13.01 12.43
C GLY A 307 -39.58 14.31 13.14
N HIS A 308 -40.11 14.56 14.34
CA HIS A 308 -39.78 15.76 15.12
C HIS A 308 -38.32 15.81 15.60
N ARG A 309 -37.63 14.66 15.65
CA ARG A 309 -36.22 14.55 16.05
C ARG A 309 -35.26 14.62 14.86
N LEU A 310 -35.75 14.45 13.63
CA LEU A 310 -34.92 14.35 12.44
C LEU A 310 -34.05 15.60 12.23
N GLN A 311 -34.65 16.78 12.32
CA GLN A 311 -33.93 18.06 12.18
C GLN A 311 -32.84 18.26 13.24
N GLN A 312 -33.01 17.68 14.44
CA GLN A 312 -32.03 17.76 15.51
C GLN A 312 -30.82 16.85 15.26
N LEU A 313 -30.98 15.85 14.38
CA LEU A 313 -29.95 14.86 14.05
C LEU A 313 -29.18 15.21 12.78
N ASP A 314 -29.64 16.15 11.94
CA ASP A 314 -28.94 16.55 10.71
C ASP A 314 -27.50 17.03 10.99
N ALA A 315 -27.31 17.81 12.06
CA ALA A 315 -25.99 18.25 12.49
C ALA A 315 -25.08 17.08 12.92
N LEU A 316 -25.64 16.09 13.64
CA LEU A 316 -24.91 14.89 14.04
C LEU A 316 -24.53 14.03 12.82
N ILE A 317 -25.45 13.89 11.86
CA ILE A 317 -25.25 13.17 10.60
C ILE A 317 -24.11 13.80 9.79
N GLU A 318 -24.06 15.14 9.68
CA GLU A 318 -22.99 15.82 8.95
C GLU A 318 -21.65 15.79 9.70
N GLN A 319 -21.68 16.06 11.00
CA GLN A 319 -20.46 16.06 11.83
C GLN A 319 -19.81 14.68 11.86
N SER A 320 -20.61 13.62 12.04
CA SER A 320 -20.09 12.24 12.08
C SER A 320 -19.39 11.83 10.79
N ARG A 321 -19.85 12.30 9.61
CA ARG A 321 -19.13 12.05 8.35
C ARG A 321 -17.72 12.64 8.35
N LYS A 322 -17.55 13.83 8.92
CA LYS A 322 -16.26 14.53 8.96
C LYS A 322 -15.33 13.94 10.02
N THR A 323 -15.85 13.60 11.20
CA THR A 323 -15.03 13.13 12.32
C THR A 323 -14.68 11.66 12.20
N LEU A 324 -15.62 10.80 11.79
CA LEU A 324 -15.33 9.36 11.70
C LEU A 324 -14.32 9.03 10.59
N THR A 325 -14.25 9.82 9.51
CA THR A 325 -13.26 9.63 8.45
C THR A 325 -11.82 9.96 8.86
N THR A 326 -11.61 10.64 9.98
CA THR A 326 -10.24 10.89 10.49
C THR A 326 -9.67 9.69 11.25
N ILE A 327 -10.51 8.71 11.58
CA ILE A 327 -10.09 7.51 12.30
C ILE A 327 -9.26 6.63 11.35
N PRO A 328 -8.04 6.22 11.73
CA PRO A 328 -7.25 5.29 10.93
C PRO A 328 -8.02 3.99 10.67
N GLY A 329 -8.01 3.55 9.41
CA GLY A 329 -8.77 2.40 8.94
C GLY A 329 -10.20 2.71 8.53
N VAL A 330 -10.72 3.93 8.72
CA VAL A 330 -12.02 4.35 8.18
C VAL A 330 -11.84 4.99 6.81
N ARG A 331 -12.33 4.32 5.78
CA ARG A 331 -12.19 4.75 4.40
C ARG A 331 -13.22 5.79 4.00
N GLN A 332 -14.49 5.47 4.28
CA GLN A 332 -15.63 6.27 3.85
C GLN A 332 -16.76 6.13 4.86
N VAL A 333 -17.50 7.23 5.05
CA VAL A 333 -18.67 7.25 5.92
C VAL A 333 -19.84 7.79 5.11
N PHE A 334 -20.78 6.91 4.82
CA PHE A 334 -22.05 7.28 4.22
C PHE A 334 -23.07 7.42 5.32
N SER A 335 -23.84 8.50 5.30
CA SER A 335 -24.93 8.66 6.24
C SER A 335 -26.11 9.37 5.59
N GLY A 336 -27.32 8.98 6.00
CA GLY A 336 -28.55 9.54 5.47
C GLY A 336 -29.77 8.95 6.16
N TRP A 337 -30.95 9.33 5.68
CA TRP A 337 -32.21 8.85 6.21
C TRP A 337 -33.24 8.63 5.11
N ALA A 338 -34.22 7.76 5.39
CA ALA A 338 -35.37 7.52 4.53
C ALA A 338 -36.64 7.41 5.37
N PRO A 339 -37.81 7.86 4.87
CA PRO A 339 -39.09 7.59 5.52
C PRO A 339 -39.34 6.08 5.64
N SER A 340 -39.83 5.62 6.80
CA SER A 340 -40.22 4.22 7.01
C SER A 340 -41.73 4.09 7.11
N GLU A 341 -42.38 4.98 7.87
CA GLU A 341 -43.82 5.04 8.09
C GLU A 341 -44.23 6.51 8.25
N LEU A 342 -45.54 6.77 8.40
CA LEU A 342 -46.03 8.13 8.63
C LEU A 342 -45.34 8.73 9.89
N ASN A 343 -44.67 9.88 9.72
CA ASN A 343 -43.89 10.55 10.76
C ASN A 343 -42.72 9.74 11.36
N HIS A 344 -42.23 8.70 10.68
CA HIS A 344 -41.09 7.89 11.13
C HIS A 344 -40.03 7.71 10.04
N TYR A 345 -38.78 7.74 10.44
CA TYR A 345 -37.61 7.68 9.56
C TYR A 345 -36.62 6.62 10.03
N ARG A 346 -35.93 5.99 9.07
CA ARG A 346 -34.75 5.16 9.30
C ARG A 346 -33.52 5.98 8.98
N LEU A 347 -32.62 6.12 9.94
CA LEU A 347 -31.29 6.67 9.72
C LEU A 347 -30.33 5.52 9.49
N CYS A 348 -29.35 5.75 8.63
CA CYS A 348 -28.30 4.81 8.34
C CYS A 348 -26.95 5.51 8.37
N TRP A 349 -25.97 4.88 9.02
CA TRP A 349 -24.55 5.12 8.80
C TRP A 349 -23.93 3.84 8.26
N ARG A 350 -23.30 3.92 7.09
CA ARG A 350 -22.44 2.86 6.55
C ARG A 350 -21.01 3.35 6.62
N ILE A 351 -20.25 2.78 7.54
CA ILE A 351 -18.84 3.08 7.79
C ILE A 351 -18.03 1.98 7.09
N GLN A 352 -17.33 2.34 6.02
CA GLN A 352 -16.47 1.44 5.28
C GLN A 352 -15.06 1.47 5.89
N LEU A 353 -14.51 0.29 6.16
CA LEU A 353 -13.22 0.07 6.81
C LEU A 353 -12.19 -0.49 5.83
N SER A 354 -10.90 -0.27 6.12
CA SER A 354 -9.76 -0.80 5.36
C SER A 354 -9.74 -2.33 5.36
N HIS A 355 -10.00 -2.92 6.53
CA HIS A 355 -9.96 -4.35 6.82
C HIS A 355 -10.89 -4.67 8.00
N SER A 356 -11.25 -5.94 8.20
CA SER A 356 -12.04 -6.38 9.35
C SER A 356 -11.36 -6.07 10.69
N ASP A 357 -10.03 -6.09 10.73
CA ASP A 357 -9.27 -5.86 11.97
C ASP A 357 -9.41 -4.40 12.46
N ALA A 358 -9.74 -3.48 11.55
CA ALA A 358 -10.00 -2.08 11.89
C ALA A 358 -11.27 -1.86 12.72
N ILE A 359 -12.13 -2.87 12.89
CA ILE A 359 -13.36 -2.75 13.70
C ILE A 359 -13.01 -2.41 15.15
N ASN A 360 -12.02 -3.09 15.73
CA ASN A 360 -11.63 -2.83 17.12
C ASN A 360 -11.02 -1.44 17.28
N ASN A 361 -10.23 -1.00 16.30
CA ASN A 361 -9.67 0.35 16.28
C ASN A 361 -10.79 1.40 16.21
N LEU A 362 -11.75 1.22 15.30
CA LEU A 362 -12.92 2.08 15.20
C LEU A 362 -13.65 2.20 16.54
N GLN A 363 -14.01 1.08 17.14
CA GLN A 363 -14.87 1.06 18.34
C GLN A 363 -14.20 1.63 19.59
N SER A 364 -12.88 1.51 19.69
CA SER A 364 -12.10 2.03 20.82
C SER A 364 -11.64 3.49 20.61
N HIS A 365 -11.78 4.03 19.40
CA HIS A 365 -11.35 5.39 19.09
C HIS A 365 -12.25 6.45 19.75
N SER A 366 -11.65 7.50 20.28
CA SER A 366 -12.33 8.58 21.00
C SER A 366 -13.45 9.24 20.17
N GLU A 367 -13.20 9.51 18.89
CA GLU A 367 -14.18 10.10 17.96
C GLU A 367 -15.40 9.21 17.75
N TYR A 368 -15.21 7.88 17.66
CA TYR A 368 -16.33 6.94 17.53
C TYR A 368 -17.13 6.87 18.82
N ILE A 369 -16.45 6.78 19.97
CA ILE A 369 -17.10 6.78 21.29
C ILE A 369 -17.90 8.06 21.48
N TYR A 370 -17.33 9.22 21.13
CA TYR A 370 -18.02 10.50 21.20
C TYR A 370 -19.27 10.51 20.32
N PHE A 371 -19.14 10.12 19.04
CA PHE A 371 -20.27 10.00 18.12
C PHE A 371 -21.37 9.08 18.67
N PHE A 372 -21.00 7.87 19.12
CA PHE A 372 -21.94 6.88 19.59
C PHE A 372 -22.68 7.34 20.87
N ASN A 373 -21.98 8.05 21.76
CA ASN A 373 -22.59 8.66 22.94
C ASN A 373 -23.60 9.76 22.58
N GLN A 374 -23.31 10.60 21.59
CA GLN A 374 -24.27 11.61 21.13
C GLN A 374 -25.50 10.97 20.49
N LEU A 375 -25.29 9.92 19.68
CA LEU A 375 -26.37 9.16 19.08
C LEU A 375 -27.28 8.52 20.14
N SER A 376 -26.70 7.84 21.13
CA SER A 376 -27.42 7.15 22.21
C SER A 376 -28.13 8.10 23.19
N ARG A 377 -27.73 9.37 23.26
CA ARG A 377 -28.47 10.41 24.00
C ARG A 377 -29.71 10.89 23.25
N SER A 378 -29.66 10.81 21.92
CA SER A 378 -30.68 11.36 21.03
C SER A 378 -31.74 10.31 20.65
N ILE A 379 -31.36 9.03 20.67
CA ILE A 379 -32.15 7.88 20.25
C ILE A 379 -32.06 6.82 21.33
N ASP A 380 -33.19 6.18 21.65
CA ASP A 380 -33.26 5.03 22.54
C ASP A 380 -32.30 3.92 22.05
N PRO A 381 -31.36 3.43 22.88
CA PRO A 381 -30.43 2.37 22.51
C PRO A 381 -31.09 1.11 21.93
N GLU A 382 -32.32 0.76 22.37
CA GLU A 382 -33.04 -0.40 21.83
C GLU A 382 -33.48 -0.20 20.37
N LYS A 383 -33.49 1.05 19.88
CA LYS A 383 -33.80 1.42 18.49
C LYS A 383 -32.55 1.56 17.61
N ILE A 384 -31.37 1.22 18.14
CA ILE A 384 -30.10 1.26 17.41
C ILE A 384 -29.65 -0.18 17.12
N SER A 385 -29.55 -0.52 15.83
CA SER A 385 -28.97 -1.78 15.37
C SER A 385 -27.60 -1.54 14.77
N ILE A 386 -26.60 -2.30 15.21
CA ILE A 386 -25.24 -2.27 14.66
C ILE A 386 -24.93 -3.65 14.07
N THR A 387 -24.56 -3.69 12.80
CA THR A 387 -24.18 -4.92 12.10
C THR A 387 -22.80 -4.77 11.47
N PHE A 388 -22.03 -5.85 11.49
CA PHE A 388 -20.73 -5.96 10.83
C PHE A 388 -20.83 -6.93 9.67
N ALA A 389 -20.32 -6.55 8.51
CA ALA A 389 -20.27 -7.42 7.35
C ALA A 389 -18.94 -7.23 6.60
N PRO A 390 -18.31 -8.30 6.10
CA PRO A 390 -17.32 -8.16 5.04
C PRO A 390 -17.97 -7.47 3.84
N THR A 391 -17.27 -6.55 3.18
CA THR A 391 -17.80 -5.94 1.96
C THR A 391 -17.92 -7.03 0.90
N LEU A 392 -19.14 -7.37 0.49
CA LEU A 392 -19.36 -8.27 -0.63
C LEU A 392 -18.69 -7.68 -1.86
N SER A 393 -17.64 -8.34 -2.37
CA SER A 393 -17.06 -7.92 -3.65
C SER A 393 -18.15 -7.97 -4.71
N ASN A 394 -18.28 -6.90 -5.50
CA ASN A 394 -19.34 -6.61 -6.49
C ASN A 394 -19.56 -7.64 -7.61
N THR A 395 -19.20 -8.91 -7.43
CA THR A 395 -19.41 -10.02 -8.37
C THR A 395 -20.66 -10.86 -8.10
N GLU A 396 -21.42 -10.61 -7.02
CA GLU A 396 -22.67 -11.34 -6.72
C GLU A 396 -23.97 -10.54 -6.94
N PHE A 397 -23.92 -9.35 -7.54
CA PHE A 397 -25.14 -8.75 -8.11
C PHE A 397 -25.43 -9.33 -9.51
N ARG A 398 -25.67 -10.65 -9.58
CA ARG A 398 -26.59 -11.16 -10.61
C ARG A 398 -27.98 -10.79 -10.15
N PHE A 399 -28.51 -9.69 -10.68
CA PHE A 399 -29.96 -9.50 -10.74
C PHE A 399 -30.55 -10.79 -11.30
N LYS A 400 -31.18 -11.61 -10.44
CA LYS A 400 -32.16 -12.58 -10.91
C LYS A 400 -33.23 -11.73 -11.60
N GLU A 401 -33.27 -11.82 -12.92
CA GLU A 401 -34.40 -11.41 -13.72
C GLU A 401 -35.67 -11.99 -13.07
N LEU A 402 -36.41 -11.14 -12.36
CA LEU A 402 -37.82 -11.33 -12.09
C LEU A 402 -38.55 -10.46 -13.10
N VAL A 403 -38.55 -10.94 -14.33
CA VAL A 403 -39.56 -10.64 -15.34
C VAL A 403 -40.08 -12.00 -15.78
N ASP A 404 -41.40 -12.15 -15.70
CA ASP A 404 -42.24 -13.29 -16.11
C ASP A 404 -42.54 -14.40 -15.08
N ALA A 405 -43.60 -14.16 -14.28
CA ALA A 405 -44.68 -15.12 -14.01
C ALA A 405 -45.98 -14.37 -13.64
#